data_AF-A0A7X7DZG7-F1
#
_entry.id   AF-A0A7X7DZG7-F1
#
_cell.length_a   1.000
_cell.length_b   1.000
_cell.length_c   1.000
_cell.angle_alpha   90.00
_cell.angle_beta   90.00
_cell.angle_gamma   90.00
#
_symmetry.space_group_name_H-M   'P 1'
#
loop_
_entity.id
_entity.type
_entity.pdbx_description
1 polymer ?
#
loop_
_entity_poly.entity_id
_entity_poly.type
_entity_poly.pdbx_seq_one_letter_code
_entity_poly.pdbx_strand_id
1 'polypeptide(L)' 'KERKDDLYFATLVNNTDVAANDYNLSVTSYVEQEDTREIIDITALNAEIAEIVERQNQLRAEIDAIVAELEGDAV' A
#
# COMPACT_ATOMS: atom_id res chain seq x y z
N LYS A 1 17.03 -18.53 32.88
CA LYS A 1 16.72 -17.61 31.77
C LYS A 1 16.33 -18.49 30.59
N GLU A 2 15.07 -18.49 30.20
CA GLU A 2 14.54 -19.35 29.13
C GLU A 2 14.83 -18.68 27.78
N ARG A 3 15.28 -19.44 26.78
CA ARG A 3 15.46 -18.94 25.41
C ARG A 3 14.16 -19.18 24.66
N LYS A 4 13.54 -18.11 24.16
CA LYS A 4 12.28 -18.16 23.42
C LYS A 4 12.37 -17.25 22.21
N ASP A 5 11.59 -17.62 21.20
CA ASP A 5 11.30 -16.76 20.07
C ASP A 5 10.40 -15.61 20.54
N ASP A 6 10.66 -14.42 20.02
CA ASP A 6 9.89 -13.21 20.23
C ASP A 6 9.71 -12.52 18.88
N LEU A 7 8.46 -12.34 18.47
CA LEU A 7 8.13 -11.88 17.12
C LEU A 7 8.76 -10.50 16.88
N TYR A 8 9.46 -10.35 15.75
CA TYR A 8 10.19 -9.14 15.36
C TYR A 8 11.35 -8.72 16.30
N PHE A 9 11.65 -9.50 17.34
CA PHE A 9 12.65 -9.14 18.34
C PHE A 9 13.77 -10.19 18.48
N ALA A 10 13.42 -11.49 18.53
CA ALA A 10 14.38 -12.56 18.72
C ALA A 10 13.91 -13.87 18.08
N THR A 11 14.84 -14.61 17.47
CA THR A 11 14.60 -15.98 17.03
C THR A 11 15.71 -16.91 17.52
N LEU A 12 15.32 -18.12 17.89
CA LEU A 12 16.17 -19.19 18.36
C LEU A 12 16.57 -20.05 17.17
N VAL A 13 17.76 -19.79 16.64
CA VAL A 13 18.30 -20.51 15.49
C VAL A 13 19.23 -21.62 15.97
N ASN A 14 19.11 -22.83 15.41
CA ASN A 14 20.04 -23.91 15.70
C ASN A 14 21.38 -23.70 15.00
N ASN A 15 22.45 -24.26 15.57
CA ASN A 15 23.79 -24.15 15.00
C ASN A 15 23.89 -24.71 13.56
N THR A 16 23.10 -25.73 13.24
CA THR A 16 23.01 -26.31 11.88
C THR A 16 22.50 -25.29 10.86
N ASP A 17 21.55 -24.45 11.27
CA ASP A 17 20.89 -23.50 10.38
C ASP A 17 21.77 -22.26 10.18
N VAL A 18 22.53 -21.86 11.21
CA VAL A 18 23.60 -20.85 11.11
C VAL A 18 24.71 -21.32 10.17
N ALA A 19 25.10 -22.59 10.25
CA ALA A 19 26.10 -23.16 9.34
C ALA A 19 25.60 -23.22 7.88
N ALA A 20 24.31 -23.50 7.67
CA ALA A 20 23.69 -23.46 6.34
C ALA A 20 23.64 -22.04 5.76
N ASN A 21 23.55 -21.02 6.61
CA ASN A 21 23.60 -19.61 6.22
C ASN A 21 25.03 -19.02 6.23
N ASP A 22 26.04 -19.87 5.99
CA ASP A 22 27.47 -19.50 5.91
C ASP A 22 27.99 -18.74 7.16
N TYR A 23 27.48 -19.12 8.33
CA TYR A 23 27.77 -18.45 9.60
C TYR A 23 27.47 -16.95 9.60
N ASN A 24 26.55 -16.51 8.74
CA ASN A 24 26.01 -15.17 8.79
C ASN A 24 25.26 -15.00 10.11
N LEU A 25 25.65 -14.02 10.92
CA LEU A 25 25.04 -13.70 12.22
C LEU A 25 24.28 -12.36 12.19
N SER A 26 24.02 -11.82 10.99
CA SER A 26 23.22 -10.60 10.85
C SER A 26 21.82 -10.81 11.40
N VAL A 27 21.39 -9.91 12.28
CA VAL A 27 20.05 -9.94 12.90
C VAL A 27 18.95 -9.95 11.83
N THR A 28 19.16 -9.21 10.73
CA THR A 28 18.23 -9.13 9.59
C THR A 28 18.09 -10.43 8.81
N SER A 29 19.02 -11.38 8.97
CA SER A 29 18.93 -12.68 8.30
C SER A 29 18.02 -13.67 9.02
N TYR A 30 17.58 -13.33 10.23
CA TYR A 30 16.82 -14.25 11.09
C TYR A 30 15.60 -13.62 11.73
N VAL A 31 15.58 -12.29 11.91
CA VAL A 31 14.46 -11.56 12.49
C VAL A 31 13.85 -10.68 11.41
N GLU A 32 12.61 -10.98 11.03
CA GLU A 32 11.80 -10.07 10.22
C GLU A 32 11.51 -8.81 11.02
N GLN A 33 11.52 -7.64 10.38
CA GLN A 33 11.16 -6.40 11.05
C GLN A 33 9.65 -6.25 11.07
N GLU A 34 9.11 -5.76 12.18
CA GLU A 34 7.69 -5.42 12.28
C GLU A 34 7.34 -4.36 11.24
N ASP A 35 6.29 -4.60 10.46
CA ASP A 35 5.73 -3.59 9.58
C ASP A 35 4.90 -2.61 10.40
N THR A 36 5.52 -1.51 10.83
CA THR A 36 4.87 -0.46 11.62
C THR A 36 4.13 0.58 10.77
N ARG A 37 3.93 0.32 9.47
CA ARG A 37 3.25 1.27 8.59
C ARG A 37 1.75 1.31 8.91
N GLU A 38 1.16 2.49 8.75
CA GLU A 38 -0.28 2.66 8.90
C GLU A 38 -1.03 1.76 7.91
N ILE A 39 -1.99 1.00 8.42
CA ILE A 39 -2.87 0.18 7.59
C ILE A 39 -3.86 1.13 6.89
N ILE A 40 -3.61 1.41 5.62
CA ILE A 40 -4.51 2.20 4.77
C ILE A 40 -5.56 1.26 4.18
N ASP A 41 -6.85 1.60 4.32
CA ASP A 41 -7.93 0.89 3.61
C ASP A 41 -7.95 1.31 2.13
N ILE A 42 -7.22 0.56 1.32
CA ILE A 42 -7.13 0.75 -0.13
C ILE A 42 -8.50 0.55 -0.80
N THR A 43 -9.39 -0.26 -0.21
CA THR A 43 -10.73 -0.52 -0.77
C THR A 43 -11.62 0.71 -0.60
N ALA A 44 -11.63 1.30 0.60
CA ALA A 44 -12.34 2.55 0.86
C ALA A 44 -11.80 3.69 0.00
N LEU A 45 -10.47 3.83 -0.07
CA LEU A 45 -9.83 4.86 -0.90
C LEU A 45 -10.22 4.74 -2.39
N ASN A 46 -10.24 3.53 -2.94
CA ASN A 46 -10.64 3.32 -4.33
C ASN A 46 -12.12 3.59 -4.57
N ALA A 47 -12.98 3.32 -3.59
CA ALA A 47 -14.41 3.66 -3.68
C ALA A 47 -14.61 5.19 -3.72
N GLU A 48 -13.92 5.94 -2.86
CA GLU A 48 -13.94 7.41 -2.88
C GLU A 48 -13.42 7.98 -4.20
N ILE A 49 -12.32 7.42 -4.73
CA ILE A 49 -11.78 7.83 -6.03
C ILE A 49 -12.81 7.61 -7.14
N ALA A 50 -13.49 6.46 -7.16
CA ALA A 50 -14.51 6.17 -8.16
C ALA A 50 -15.69 7.15 -8.11
N GLU A 51 -16.16 7.50 -6.90
CA GLU A 51 -17.22 8.49 -6.70
C GLU A 51 -16.80 9.88 -7.24
N ILE A 52 -15.56 10.30 -6.93
CA ILE A 52 -15.02 11.57 -7.40
C ILE A 52 -14.94 11.60 -8.94
N VAL A 53 -14.45 10.52 -9.56
CA VAL A 53 -14.33 10.41 -11.02
C VAL A 53 -15.70 10.49 -11.69
N GLU A 54 -16.72 9.82 -11.14
CA GLU A 54 -18.08 9.88 -11.67
C GLU A 54 -18.62 11.32 -11.65
N ARG A 55 -18.45 12.02 -10.52
CA ARG A 55 -18.85 13.43 -10.41
C ARG A 55 -18.09 14.32 -11.40
N GLN A 56 -16.80 14.08 -11.61
CA GLN A 56 -16.01 14.82 -12.60
C GLN A 56 -16.52 14.60 -14.03
N ASN A 57 -16.91 13.36 -14.38
CA ASN A 57 -17.47 13.06 -15.69
C ASN A 57 -18.79 13.79 -15.93
N GLN A 58 -19.66 13.84 -14.93
CA GLN A 58 -20.92 14.61 -15.00
C GLN A 58 -20.66 16.09 -15.25
N LEU A 59 -19.78 16.70 -14.44
CA LEU A 59 -19.40 18.11 -14.63
C LEU A 59 -18.76 18.37 -15.99
N ARG A 60 -17.98 17.41 -16.51
CA ARG A 60 -17.37 17.54 -17.84
C ARG A 60 -18.41 17.50 -18.94
N ALA A 61 -19.41 16.61 -18.84
CA ALA A 61 -20.51 16.56 -19.80
C ALA A 61 -21.36 17.85 -19.76
N GLU A 62 -21.58 18.43 -18.58
CA GLU A 62 -22.26 19.73 -18.45
C GLU A 62 -21.45 20.85 -19.11
N ILE A 63 -20.13 20.90 -18.91
CA ILE A 63 -19.25 21.87 -19.57
C ILE A 63 -19.28 21.69 -21.08
N ASP A 64 -19.18 20.46 -21.57
CA ASP A 64 -19.21 20.15 -23.00
C ASP A 64 -20.55 20.59 -23.63
N ALA A 65 -21.67 20.44 -22.90
CA ALA A 65 -22.97 20.93 -23.35
C ALA A 65 -23.02 22.46 -23.45
N ILE A 66 -22.49 23.18 -22.45
CA ILE A 66 -22.40 24.65 -22.48
C ILE A 66 -21.50 25.12 -23.62
N VAL A 67 -20.37 24.45 -23.85
CA VAL A 67 -19.46 24.79 -24.96
C VAL A 67 -20.15 24.58 -26.30
N ALA A 68 -20.85 23.46 -26.48
CA ALA A 68 -21.61 23.19 -27.71
C ALA A 68 -22.72 24.23 -27.96
N GLU A 69 -23.41 24.68 -26.91
CA GLU A 69 -24.40 25.75 -27.00
C GLU A 69 -23.76 27.07 -27.46
N LEU A 70 -22.63 27.46 -26.85
CA LEU A 70 -21.91 28.69 -27.19
C LEU A 70 -21.28 28.68 -28.59
N GLU A 71 -20.76 27.54 -29.03
CA GLU A 71 -20.21 27.38 -30.39
C GLU A 71 -21.32 27.33 -31.45
N GLY A 72 -22.51 26.82 -31.11
CA GLY A 72 -23.68 26.78 -31.99
C GLY A 72 -24.28 28.15 -32.30
N ASP A 73 -24.20 29.09 -31.36
CA ASP A 73 -24.66 30.49 -31.52
C ASP A 73 -23.65 31.37 -32.29
N ALA A 74 -22.44 30.88 -32.55
CA ALA A 74 -21.37 31.64 -33.20
C ALA A 74 -21.31 31.46 -34.74
N VAL A 75 -22.30 30.83 -35.37
CA VAL A 75 -22.36 30.55 -36.82
C VAL A 75 -23.54 31.24 -37.51
#